data_AF-A0A833LH79-F1
#
_entry.id   AF-A0A833LH79-F1
#
_cell.length_a   1.000
_cell.length_b   1.000
_cell.length_c   1.000
_cell.angle_alpha   90.00
_cell.angle_beta   90.00
_cell.angle_gamma   90.00
#
_symmetry.space_group_name_H-M   'P 1'
#
loop_
_entity.id
_entity.type
_entity.pdbx_description
1 polymer ?
#
loop_
_entity_poly.entity_id
_entity_poly.type
_entity_poly.pdbx_seq_one_letter_code
_entity_poly.pdbx_strand_id
1 'polypeptide(L)'
;NQPDRGTLTASAGDAGSVFRFLDVYSRVGGGTLSVDAARQGKSDPLAGTFEVDGFDILDEPAAQKIISSAPGGRGATEVNPARLHFDRMVARFRMTDQAITIDDALIKGAAIGATFNGRLDLIRSYLTINGTYIPAYAFNNAFSRVPLIGLVLGGGNREGGLIGVTFRVEGPISGPRLFFNPLSAVAPGIFRKIFEFR
;
A
#
# COMPACT_ATOMS: atom_id res chain seq x y z
N ASN A 1 35.33 0.99 -21.79
CA ASN A 1 34.47 0.28 -20.82
C ASN A 1 33.24 1.11 -20.52
N GLN A 2 32.18 0.98 -21.32
CA GLN A 2 30.85 1.45 -20.88
C GLN A 2 30.29 0.38 -19.95
N PRO A 3 29.82 0.73 -18.73
CA PRO A 3 29.17 -0.25 -17.87
C PRO A 3 27.92 -0.77 -18.59
N ASP A 4 27.69 -2.09 -18.54
CA ASP A 4 26.50 -2.77 -19.09
C ASP A 4 25.23 -2.29 -18.37
N ARG A 5 24.76 -1.10 -18.76
CA ARG A 5 23.50 -0.52 -18.31
C ARG A 5 22.34 -1.24 -18.98
N GLY A 6 21.36 -1.63 -18.18
CA GLY A 6 20.12 -2.22 -18.67
C GLY A 6 18.94 -1.35 -18.31
N THR A 7 17.99 -1.19 -19.24
CA THR A 7 16.71 -0.51 -19.00
C THR A 7 15.57 -1.48 -19.27
N LEU A 8 14.54 -1.44 -18.45
CA LEU A 8 13.30 -2.18 -18.61
C LEU A 8 12.15 -1.18 -18.64
N THR A 9 11.40 -1.19 -19.74
CA THR A 9 10.15 -0.45 -19.88
C THR A 9 9.05 -1.42 -20.28
N ALA A 10 7.98 -1.48 -19.52
CA ALA A 10 6.84 -2.35 -19.80
C ALA A 10 5.54 -1.61 -19.53
N SER A 11 4.50 -1.96 -20.30
CA SER A 11 3.14 -1.46 -20.04
C SER A 11 2.10 -2.53 -20.36
N ALA A 12 0.97 -2.46 -19.69
CA ALA A 12 -0.18 -3.32 -19.95
C ALA A 12 -1.48 -2.54 -19.78
N GLY A 13 -2.46 -2.81 -20.65
CA GLY A 13 -3.80 -2.20 -20.57
C GLY A 13 -4.71 -2.83 -19.51
N ASP A 14 -4.27 -3.90 -18.84
CA ASP A 14 -5.00 -4.58 -17.77
C ASP A 14 -4.02 -5.10 -16.71
N ALA A 15 -3.82 -4.30 -15.66
CA ALA A 15 -2.96 -4.62 -14.53
C ALA A 15 -3.49 -5.85 -13.77
N GLY A 16 -4.80 -5.97 -13.60
CA GLY A 16 -5.44 -7.10 -12.92
C GLY A 16 -5.17 -8.44 -13.61
N SER A 17 -5.21 -8.47 -14.94
CA SER A 17 -4.82 -9.64 -15.73
C SER A 17 -3.34 -10.00 -15.56
N VAL A 18 -2.45 -9.00 -15.52
CA VAL A 18 -1.02 -9.21 -15.25
C VAL A 18 -0.80 -9.81 -13.86
N PHE A 19 -1.42 -9.27 -12.82
CA PHE A 19 -1.25 -9.77 -11.45
C PHE A 19 -1.78 -11.20 -11.27
N ARG A 20 -2.89 -11.55 -11.93
CA ARG A 20 -3.41 -12.92 -11.95
C ARG A 20 -2.50 -13.88 -12.71
N PHE A 21 -1.98 -13.45 -13.86
CA PHE A 21 -1.06 -14.26 -14.65
C PHE A 21 0.24 -14.59 -13.90
N LEU A 22 0.75 -13.62 -13.13
CA LEU A 22 1.95 -13.77 -12.30
C LEU A 22 1.68 -14.41 -10.93
N ASP A 23 0.43 -14.75 -10.62
CA ASP A 23 -0.03 -15.28 -9.32
C ASP A 23 0.43 -14.44 -8.11
N VAL A 24 0.52 -13.12 -8.30
CA VAL A 24 0.95 -12.19 -7.25
C VAL A 24 -0.24 -11.79 -6.38
N TYR A 25 -1.35 -11.43 -7.01
CA TYR A 25 -2.59 -11.05 -6.33
C TYR A 25 -3.78 -11.13 -7.28
N SER A 26 -4.79 -11.93 -6.92
CA SER A 26 -5.88 -12.29 -7.84
C SER A 26 -7.10 -11.36 -7.78
N ARG A 27 -7.12 -10.42 -6.84
CA ARG A 27 -8.27 -9.55 -6.54
C ARG A 27 -8.19 -8.17 -7.17
N VAL A 28 -7.19 -7.92 -8.02
CA VAL A 28 -7.12 -6.67 -8.79
C VAL A 28 -7.95 -6.81 -10.06
N GLY A 29 -8.86 -5.86 -10.27
CA GLY A 29 -9.63 -5.71 -11.50
C GLY A 29 -9.18 -4.51 -12.31
N GLY A 30 -8.96 -4.71 -13.61
CA GLY A 30 -8.67 -3.64 -14.57
C GLY A 30 -7.36 -2.88 -14.30
N GLY A 31 -7.35 -1.60 -14.64
CA GLY A 31 -6.24 -0.66 -14.49
C GLY A 31 -5.19 -0.75 -15.59
N THR A 32 -4.47 0.35 -15.81
CA THR A 32 -3.31 0.40 -16.73
C THR A 32 -2.02 0.35 -15.94
N LEU A 33 -1.11 -0.54 -16.33
CA LEU A 33 0.16 -0.77 -15.66
C LEU A 33 1.30 -0.19 -16.48
N SER A 34 2.26 0.44 -15.81
CA SER A 34 3.55 0.85 -16.37
C SER A 34 4.70 0.50 -15.43
N VAL A 35 5.83 0.16 -16.02
CA VAL A 35 7.08 -0.12 -15.30
C VAL A 35 8.21 0.57 -16.04
N ASP A 36 8.99 1.36 -15.30
CA ASP A 36 10.20 2.00 -15.79
C ASP A 36 11.32 1.73 -14.81
N ALA A 37 12.33 0.97 -15.23
CA ALA A 37 13.44 0.59 -14.38
C ALA A 37 14.77 0.57 -15.13
N ALA A 38 15.86 0.75 -14.39
CA ALA A 38 17.20 0.70 -14.91
C ALA A 38 18.18 0.07 -13.91
N ARG A 39 19.27 -0.48 -14.45
CA ARG A 39 20.41 -0.94 -13.65
C ARG A 39 21.70 -0.39 -14.22
N GLN A 40 22.66 -0.08 -13.34
CA GLN A 40 23.90 0.58 -13.72
C GLN A 40 24.96 -0.40 -14.24
N GLY A 41 24.92 -1.66 -13.80
CA GLY A 41 25.84 -2.71 -14.19
C GLY A 41 25.21 -4.09 -14.09
N LYS A 42 25.95 -5.12 -14.53
CA LYS A 42 25.41 -6.48 -14.68
C LYS A 42 24.96 -7.12 -13.36
N SER A 43 25.61 -6.76 -12.27
CA SER A 43 25.34 -7.27 -10.93
C SER A 43 24.57 -6.27 -10.06
N ASP A 44 24.25 -5.10 -10.60
CA ASP A 44 23.49 -4.10 -9.86
C ASP A 44 22.00 -4.46 -9.86
N PRO A 45 21.28 -4.16 -8.76
CA PRO A 45 19.83 -4.32 -8.73
C PRO A 45 19.16 -3.51 -9.84
N LEU A 46 18.12 -4.08 -10.43
CA LEU A 46 17.20 -3.34 -11.30
C LEU A 46 16.33 -2.45 -10.41
N ALA A 47 16.45 -1.14 -10.54
CA ALA A 47 15.74 -0.17 -9.71
C ALA A 47 14.81 0.69 -10.57
N GLY A 48 13.62 0.96 -10.08
CA GLY A 48 12.65 1.69 -10.88
C GLY A 48 11.34 1.99 -10.17
N THR A 49 10.37 2.38 -10.99
CA THR A 49 9.01 2.72 -10.57
C THR A 49 8.03 1.77 -11.26
N PHE A 50 7.07 1.31 -10.48
CA PHE A 50 5.92 0.54 -10.91
C PHE A 50 4.66 1.38 -10.65
N GLU A 51 3.83 1.59 -11.66
CA GLU A 51 2.60 2.36 -11.53
C GLU A 51 1.39 1.59 -12.06
N VAL A 52 0.25 1.78 -11.39
CA VAL A 52 -1.06 1.30 -11.84
C VAL A 52 -2.06 2.42 -11.68
N ASP A 53 -2.73 2.80 -12.77
CA ASP A 53 -3.79 3.81 -12.77
C ASP A 53 -5.17 3.17 -12.93
N GLY A 54 -6.15 3.69 -12.21
CA GLY A 54 -7.58 3.37 -12.36
C GLY A 54 -7.91 1.89 -12.20
N PHE A 55 -7.61 1.30 -11.05
CA PHE A 55 -7.82 -0.12 -10.76
C PHE A 55 -8.81 -0.34 -9.62
N ASP A 56 -9.33 -1.56 -9.53
CA ASP A 56 -10.23 -1.97 -8.47
C ASP A 56 -9.63 -3.10 -7.64
N ILE A 57 -9.89 -3.10 -6.34
CA ILE A 57 -9.73 -4.28 -5.48
C ILE A 57 -11.11 -4.90 -5.26
N LEU A 58 -11.26 -6.17 -5.63
CA LEU A 58 -12.51 -6.90 -5.65
C LEU A 58 -12.60 -7.89 -4.47
N ASP A 59 -13.71 -7.83 -3.76
CA ASP A 59 -14.10 -8.78 -2.71
C ASP A 59 -13.01 -9.04 -1.66
N GLU A 60 -12.31 -8.01 -1.20
CA GLU A 60 -11.21 -8.13 -0.24
C GLU A 60 -11.73 -8.11 1.20
N PRO A 61 -11.79 -9.25 1.93
CA PRO A 61 -12.43 -9.33 3.25
C PRO A 61 -11.73 -8.45 4.29
N ALA A 62 -10.43 -8.23 4.13
CA ALA A 62 -9.65 -7.32 4.94
C ALA A 62 -10.19 -5.90 4.88
N ALA A 63 -10.47 -5.41 3.67
CA ALA A 63 -10.95 -4.05 3.47
C ALA A 63 -12.39 -3.89 3.98
N GLN A 64 -13.22 -4.93 3.83
CA GLN A 64 -14.58 -4.96 4.40
C GLN A 64 -14.57 -4.79 5.92
N LYS A 65 -13.67 -5.49 6.62
CA LYS A 65 -13.51 -5.36 8.07
C LYS A 65 -13.12 -3.95 8.48
N ILE A 66 -12.17 -3.32 7.77
CA ILE A 66 -11.74 -1.95 8.04
C ILE A 66 -12.90 -0.97 7.90
N ILE A 67 -13.62 -1.02 6.77
CA ILE A 67 -14.76 -0.13 6.50
C ILE A 67 -15.85 -0.30 7.58
N SER A 68 -16.17 -1.54 7.95
CA SER A 68 -17.18 -1.83 8.98
C SER A 68 -16.80 -1.36 10.39
N SER A 69 -15.51 -1.20 10.66
CA SER A 69 -14.97 -0.78 11.97
C SER A 69 -14.76 0.73 12.12
N ALA A 70 -14.92 1.51 11.04
CA ALA A 70 -14.71 2.96 11.07
C ALA A 70 -15.85 3.67 11.84
N PRO A 71 -15.56 4.47 12.88
CA PRO A 71 -16.58 5.18 13.65
C PRO A 71 -17.21 6.29 12.79
N GLY A 72 -18.52 6.18 12.54
CA GLY A 72 -19.27 7.15 11.74
C GLY A 72 -20.13 6.55 10.61
N GLY A 73 -20.71 5.36 10.83
CA GLY A 73 -21.52 4.58 9.88
C GLY A 73 -22.81 5.22 9.35
N ARG A 74 -22.81 6.52 9.03
CA ARG A 74 -23.91 7.24 8.38
C ARG A 74 -23.48 8.08 7.17
N GLY A 75 -22.24 7.95 6.70
CA GLY A 75 -21.78 8.51 5.41
C GLY A 75 -21.38 7.45 4.37
N ALA A 76 -21.51 6.16 4.68
CA ALA A 76 -21.01 5.04 3.89
C ALA A 76 -21.94 4.61 2.72
N THR A 77 -22.70 5.54 2.15
CA THR A 77 -23.69 5.22 1.10
C THR A 77 -23.08 5.02 -0.29
N GLU A 78 -21.78 5.29 -0.49
CA GLU A 78 -21.15 5.24 -1.82
C GLU A 78 -19.94 4.30 -1.95
N VAL A 79 -19.42 3.75 -0.84
CA VAL A 79 -18.30 2.81 -0.92
C VAL A 79 -18.85 1.39 -0.98
N ASN A 80 -18.80 0.77 -2.16
CA ASN A 80 -19.15 -0.65 -2.29
C ASN A 80 -18.02 -1.51 -1.67
N PRO A 81 -18.24 -2.19 -0.54
CA PRO A 81 -17.20 -3.01 0.10
C PRO A 81 -16.80 -4.24 -0.74
N ALA A 82 -17.57 -4.58 -1.79
CA ALA A 82 -17.21 -5.63 -2.76
C ALA A 82 -16.29 -5.10 -3.88
N ARG A 83 -16.20 -3.79 -4.09
CA ARG A 83 -15.36 -3.18 -5.12
C ARG A 83 -14.82 -1.83 -4.65
N LEU A 84 -13.52 -1.79 -4.36
CA LEU A 84 -12.82 -0.59 -3.94
C LEU A 84 -12.02 -0.02 -5.10
N HIS A 85 -12.45 1.14 -5.57
CA HIS A 85 -11.77 1.85 -6.65
C HIS A 85 -10.59 2.67 -6.12
N PHE A 86 -9.48 2.61 -6.86
CA PHE A 86 -8.27 3.38 -6.59
C PHE A 86 -7.84 4.12 -7.86
N ASP A 87 -7.56 5.40 -7.69
CA ASP A 87 -7.16 6.29 -8.79
C ASP A 87 -5.76 5.91 -9.29
N ARG A 88 -4.84 5.64 -8.35
CA ARG A 88 -3.43 5.41 -8.68
C ARG A 88 -2.69 4.66 -7.58
N MET A 89 -1.78 3.79 -7.99
CA MET A 89 -0.73 3.21 -7.18
C MET A 89 0.63 3.52 -7.80
N VAL A 90 1.60 3.93 -6.98
CA VAL A 90 3.00 4.11 -7.38
C VAL A 90 3.87 3.40 -6.38
N ALA A 91 4.83 2.60 -6.84
CA ALA A 91 5.80 1.92 -6.00
C ALA A 91 7.22 2.08 -6.56
N ARG A 92 8.16 2.48 -5.71
CA ARG A 92 9.59 2.37 -6.00
C ARG A 92 10.11 1.02 -5.53
N PHE A 93 10.83 0.34 -6.41
CA PHE A 93 11.32 -0.99 -6.13
C PHE A 93 12.77 -1.18 -6.57
N ARG A 94 13.40 -2.17 -5.96
CA ARG A 94 14.69 -2.72 -6.36
C ARG A 94 14.58 -4.23 -6.45
N MET A 95 14.98 -4.78 -7.58
CA MET A 95 14.95 -6.21 -7.85
C MET A 95 16.37 -6.76 -8.01
N THR A 96 16.62 -7.87 -7.34
CA THR A 96 17.78 -8.74 -7.56
C THR A 96 17.28 -10.14 -7.92
N ASP A 97 18.20 -11.04 -8.28
CA ASP A 97 17.87 -12.44 -8.56
C ASP A 97 17.25 -13.17 -7.35
N GLN A 98 17.42 -12.63 -6.13
CA GLN A 98 16.94 -13.25 -4.90
C GLN A 98 15.66 -12.60 -4.35
N ALA A 99 15.41 -11.33 -4.65
CA ALA A 99 14.32 -10.60 -4.02
C ALA A 99 13.88 -9.35 -4.78
N ILE A 100 12.61 -9.00 -4.58
CA ILE A 100 12.07 -7.67 -4.89
C ILE A 100 11.89 -6.93 -3.57
N THR A 101 12.49 -5.75 -3.45
CA THR A 101 12.31 -4.85 -2.31
C THR A 101 11.48 -3.67 -2.77
N ILE A 102 10.39 -3.40 -2.09
CA ILE A 102 9.56 -2.23 -2.27
C ILE A 102 10.03 -1.22 -1.23
N ASP A 103 10.74 -0.19 -1.68
CA ASP A 103 11.27 0.86 -0.81
C ASP A 103 10.11 1.71 -0.26
N ASP A 104 9.15 2.01 -1.13
CA ASP A 104 7.88 2.64 -0.81
C ASP A 104 6.85 2.43 -1.90
N ALA A 105 5.60 2.40 -1.46
CA ALA A 105 4.45 2.47 -2.32
C ALA A 105 3.39 3.38 -1.71
N LEU A 106 2.64 4.03 -2.59
CA LEU A 106 1.48 4.86 -2.30
C LEU A 106 0.32 4.36 -3.14
N ILE A 107 -0.80 4.11 -2.49
CA ILE A 107 -2.10 3.87 -3.11
C ILE A 107 -3.01 5.05 -2.76
N LYS A 108 -3.65 5.64 -3.77
CA LYS A 108 -4.62 6.71 -3.63
C LYS A 108 -5.96 6.28 -4.20
N GLY A 109 -7.02 6.51 -3.44
CA GLY A 109 -8.41 6.41 -3.90
C GLY A 109 -9.27 7.49 -3.25
N ALA A 110 -10.52 7.60 -3.72
CA ALA A 110 -11.44 8.67 -3.33
C ALA A 110 -11.82 8.65 -1.83
N ALA A 111 -12.02 7.45 -1.27
CA ALA A 111 -12.43 7.29 0.12
C ALA A 111 -11.27 6.90 1.05
N ILE A 112 -10.21 6.31 0.50
CA ILE A 112 -9.13 5.66 1.25
C ILE A 112 -7.83 5.72 0.45
N GLY A 113 -6.70 5.70 1.15
CA GLY A 113 -5.42 5.36 0.56
C GLY A 113 -4.54 4.60 1.53
N ALA A 114 -3.36 4.23 1.08
CA ALA A 114 -2.41 3.48 1.89
C ALA A 114 -0.99 3.79 1.48
N THR A 115 -0.08 3.67 2.44
CA THR A 115 1.36 3.59 2.16
C THR A 115 1.87 2.24 2.62
N PHE A 116 2.86 1.68 1.92
CA PHE A 116 3.50 0.46 2.35
C PHE A 116 4.94 0.34 1.85
N ASN A 117 5.70 -0.51 2.50
CA ASN A 117 6.99 -0.99 2.05
C ASN A 117 7.07 -2.50 2.31
N GLY A 118 8.07 -3.16 1.73
CA GLY A 118 8.20 -4.59 1.96
C GLY A 118 9.27 -5.27 1.15
N ARG A 119 9.28 -6.59 1.28
CA ARG A 119 10.21 -7.46 0.58
C ARG A 119 9.50 -8.74 0.17
N LEU A 120 9.73 -9.12 -1.08
CA LEU A 120 9.40 -10.40 -1.67
C LEU A 120 10.68 -11.20 -1.82
N ASP A 121 10.81 -12.29 -1.08
CA ASP A 121 11.88 -13.27 -1.26
C ASP A 121 11.47 -14.26 -2.37
N LEU A 122 12.17 -14.18 -3.50
CA LEU A 122 11.87 -14.99 -4.69
C LEU A 122 12.35 -16.44 -4.50
N ILE A 123 13.36 -16.67 -3.68
CA ILE A 123 13.91 -18.02 -3.41
C ILE A 123 12.97 -18.79 -2.49
N ARG A 124 12.47 -18.14 -1.44
CA ARG A 124 11.59 -18.74 -0.44
C ARG A 124 10.11 -18.60 -0.78
N SER A 125 9.78 -17.86 -1.84
CA SER A 125 8.39 -17.49 -2.17
C SER A 125 7.65 -16.93 -0.95
N TYR A 126 8.29 -16.01 -0.24
CA TYR A 126 7.81 -15.44 1.02
C TYR A 126 7.76 -13.93 0.93
N LEU A 127 6.67 -13.33 1.39
CA LEU A 127 6.46 -11.89 1.35
C LEU A 127 6.38 -11.32 2.77
N THR A 128 6.87 -10.10 2.94
CA THR A 128 6.65 -9.29 4.14
C THR A 128 6.40 -7.85 3.72
N ILE A 129 5.21 -7.33 4.04
CA ILE A 129 4.79 -5.96 3.76
C ILE A 129 4.37 -5.32 5.07
N ASN A 130 4.80 -4.08 5.29
CA ASN A 130 4.32 -3.24 6.37
C ASN A 130 3.67 -2.01 5.75
N GLY A 131 2.47 -1.67 6.20
CA GLY A 131 1.75 -0.54 5.64
C GLY A 131 0.87 0.18 6.64
N THR A 132 0.33 1.29 6.18
CA THR A 132 -0.61 2.13 6.92
C THR A 132 -1.75 2.51 6.00
N TYR A 133 -2.96 2.19 6.43
CA TYR A 133 -4.18 2.65 5.82
C TYR A 133 -4.52 4.06 6.32
N ILE A 134 -4.89 4.94 5.40
CA ILE A 134 -5.15 6.36 5.64
C ILE A 134 -6.55 6.70 5.07
N PRO A 135 -7.52 7.12 5.89
CA PRO A 135 -8.84 7.56 5.40
C PRO A 135 -8.78 8.86 4.58
N ALA A 136 -9.64 9.03 3.57
CA ALA A 136 -9.68 10.23 2.71
C ALA A 136 -9.78 11.57 3.48
N TYR A 137 -10.52 11.60 4.58
CA TYR A 137 -10.64 12.81 5.40
C TYR A 137 -9.31 13.22 6.08
N ALA A 138 -8.34 12.31 6.19
CA ALA A 138 -7.01 12.58 6.72
C ALA A 138 -6.08 13.27 5.71
N PHE A 139 -6.46 13.33 4.43
CA PHE A 139 -5.60 13.85 3.37
C PHE A 139 -5.50 15.39 3.37
N ASN A 140 -6.31 16.09 4.18
CA ASN A 140 -6.44 17.54 4.08
C ASN A 140 -5.19 18.33 4.51
N ASN A 141 -4.25 17.73 5.25
CA ASN A 141 -3.01 18.40 5.70
C ASN A 141 -1.74 17.53 5.66
N ALA A 142 -1.85 16.21 5.48
CA ALA A 142 -0.71 15.29 5.61
C ALA A 142 0.18 15.21 4.35
N PHE A 143 -0.30 15.66 3.19
CA PHE A 143 0.30 15.35 1.88
C PHE A 143 0.91 16.52 1.12
N SER A 144 0.74 17.77 1.59
CA SER A 144 1.29 18.95 0.90
C SER A 144 2.83 19.07 0.99
N ARG A 145 3.53 18.13 1.66
CA ARG A 145 4.98 18.20 1.91
C ARG A 145 5.72 16.85 2.01
N VAL A 146 5.44 15.84 1.17
CA VAL A 146 6.23 14.60 1.24
C VAL A 146 6.85 14.23 -0.11
N PRO A 147 8.09 14.68 -0.38
CA PRO A 147 9.03 13.86 -1.08
C PRO A 147 9.56 12.81 -0.08
N LEU A 148 8.98 11.62 -0.12
CA LEU A 148 9.51 10.37 0.48
C LEU A 148 9.36 10.25 2.02
N ILE A 149 8.47 9.33 2.43
CA ILE A 149 8.46 8.53 3.68
C ILE A 149 9.12 9.18 4.92
N GLY A 150 8.32 9.60 5.90
CA GLY A 150 8.90 9.87 7.23
C GLY A 150 7.98 10.50 8.28
N LEU A 151 6.91 11.18 7.88
CA LEU A 151 6.13 12.00 8.82
C LEU A 151 4.84 11.34 9.35
N VAL A 152 4.41 10.21 8.80
CA VAL A 152 3.10 9.65 9.17
C VAL A 152 3.18 8.70 10.38
N LEU A 153 4.37 8.20 10.78
CA LEU A 153 4.47 7.05 11.68
C LEU A 153 5.39 7.16 12.91
N GLY A 154 5.96 8.33 13.23
CA GLY A 154 6.75 8.40 14.47
C GLY A 154 7.35 9.75 14.82
N GLY A 155 6.70 10.43 15.78
CA GLY A 155 7.37 11.32 16.74
C GLY A 155 7.73 12.72 16.26
N GLY A 156 6.97 13.73 16.71
CA GLY A 156 7.40 15.11 16.52
C GLY A 156 6.40 16.20 16.89
N ASN A 157 5.84 16.16 18.10
CA ASN A 157 5.31 17.30 18.86
C ASN A 157 4.17 18.16 18.28
N ARG A 158 3.14 18.28 19.13
CA ARG A 158 2.06 19.29 19.16
C ARG A 158 0.81 18.96 18.33
N GLU A 159 -0.11 18.29 19.02
CA GLU A 159 -1.59 18.42 18.89
C GLU A 159 -2.35 17.69 17.76
N GLY A 160 -1.69 17.00 16.82
CA GLY A 160 -2.37 16.15 15.82
C GLY A 160 -2.20 14.65 16.10
N GLY A 161 -3.25 13.97 16.58
CA GLY A 161 -3.23 12.54 16.91
C GLY A 161 -2.88 11.62 15.74
N LEU A 162 -2.58 10.35 16.03
CA LEU A 162 -2.20 9.32 15.04
C LEU A 162 -3.31 9.16 13.99
N ILE A 163 -2.99 9.38 12.70
CA ILE A 163 -3.97 9.31 11.61
C ILE A 163 -3.64 8.16 10.66
N GLY A 164 -3.97 6.94 11.08
CA GLY A 164 -3.88 5.76 10.23
C GLY A 164 -3.96 4.45 11.00
N VAL A 165 -4.29 3.37 10.30
CA VAL A 165 -4.30 2.01 10.87
C VAL A 165 -3.13 1.24 10.27
N THR A 166 -2.19 0.81 11.10
CA THR A 166 -1.04 0.02 10.63
C THR A 166 -1.42 -1.44 10.42
N PHE A 167 -0.89 -2.01 9.35
CA PHE A 167 -1.09 -3.41 8.98
C PHE A 167 0.24 -4.05 8.58
N ARG A 168 0.29 -5.38 8.69
CA ARG A 168 1.40 -6.21 8.23
C ARG A 168 0.85 -7.39 7.46
N VAL A 169 1.41 -7.65 6.29
CA VAL A 169 1.15 -8.87 5.52
C VAL A 169 2.42 -9.69 5.53
N GLU A 170 2.40 -10.92 6.01
CA GLU A 170 3.57 -11.81 5.99
C GLU A 170 3.17 -13.27 5.78
N GLY A 171 3.98 -14.00 5.01
CA GLY A 171 3.74 -15.42 4.74
C GLY A 171 4.17 -15.84 3.33
N PRO A 172 3.88 -17.11 2.96
CA PRO A 172 4.02 -17.58 1.59
C PRO A 172 3.20 -16.72 0.63
N ILE A 173 3.73 -16.45 -0.57
CA ILE A 173 3.06 -15.62 -1.59
C ILE A 173 1.67 -16.17 -1.93
N SER A 174 1.52 -17.50 -1.96
CA SER A 174 0.26 -18.18 -2.27
C SER A 174 -0.84 -18.01 -1.21
N GLY A 175 -0.51 -17.49 -0.03
CA GLY A 175 -1.47 -17.37 1.08
C GLY A 175 -0.88 -16.64 2.28
N PRO A 176 -0.58 -15.33 2.14
CA PRO A 176 0.01 -14.57 3.22
C PRO A 176 -1.03 -14.28 4.32
N ARG A 177 -0.56 -14.09 5.54
CA ARG A 177 -1.41 -13.71 6.67
C ARG A 177 -1.39 -12.19 6.85
N LEU A 178 -2.55 -11.62 7.08
CA LEU A 178 -2.73 -10.21 7.34
C LEU A 178 -2.98 -9.97 8.83
N PHE A 179 -2.15 -9.11 9.40
CA PHE A 179 -2.18 -8.66 10.78
C PHE A 179 -2.51 -7.18 10.81
N PHE A 180 -3.34 -6.79 11.77
CA PHE A 180 -3.66 -5.38 12.02
C PHE A 180 -3.27 -5.03 13.44
N ASN A 181 -2.79 -3.81 13.64
CA ASN A 181 -2.63 -3.26 14.99
C ASN A 181 -3.74 -2.24 15.27
N PRO A 182 -4.89 -2.68 15.84
CA PRO A 182 -6.02 -1.78 16.09
C PRO A 182 -5.70 -0.67 17.10
N LEU A 183 -4.66 -0.84 17.94
CA LEU A 183 -4.20 0.19 18.89
C LEU A 183 -3.46 1.35 18.19
N SER A 184 -3.17 1.24 16.89
CA SER A 184 -2.61 2.35 16.11
C SER A 184 -3.64 3.42 15.73
N ALA A 185 -4.94 3.10 15.83
CA ALA A 185 -6.05 3.97 15.43
C ALA A 185 -6.49 4.97 16.52
N VAL A 186 -5.58 5.45 17.38
CA VAL A 186 -5.94 6.40 18.46
C VAL A 186 -6.25 7.77 17.85
N ALA A 187 -7.52 7.95 17.48
CA ALA A 187 -8.10 9.24 17.19
C ALA A 187 -8.17 10.10 18.47
N PRO A 188 -7.92 11.43 18.40
CA PRO A 188 -8.15 12.31 19.52
C PRO A 188 -9.64 12.33 19.88
N GLY A 189 -10.00 11.97 21.10
CA GLY A 189 -11.30 12.29 21.69
C GLY A 189 -12.16 11.12 22.19
N ILE A 190 -12.18 9.96 21.53
CA ILE A 190 -13.10 8.86 21.93
C ILE A 190 -12.61 8.12 23.19
N PHE A 191 -11.30 8.07 23.42
CA PHE A 191 -10.73 7.44 24.62
C PHE A 191 -10.78 8.30 25.88
N ARG A 192 -11.16 9.59 25.82
CA ARG A 192 -11.28 10.41 27.04
C ARG A 192 -12.41 9.93 27.96
N LYS A 193 -13.42 9.24 27.42
CA LYS A 193 -14.61 8.83 28.16
C LYS A 193 -14.56 7.41 28.74
N ILE A 194 -13.55 6.61 28.38
CA ILE A 194 -13.42 5.22 28.87
C ILE A 194 -12.54 5.17 30.13
N PHE A 195 -11.73 6.21 30.37
CA PHE A 195 -10.94 6.39 31.60
C PHE A 195 -11.59 7.34 32.63
N GLU A 196 -12.81 7.82 32.38
CA GLU A 196 -13.65 8.55 33.36
C GLU A 196 -14.86 7.67 33.78
N PHE A 197 -14.60 6.48 34.32
CA PHE A 197 -15.54 5.84 35.24
C PHE A 197 -14.77 5.44 36.50
N ARG A 198 -15.35 5.79 37.65
CA ARG A 198 -14.75 5.89 39.00
C ARG A 198 -13.82 4.77 39.42
#